data_AF-A0AAW8KPU1-F1
#
_entry.id   AF-A0AAW8KPU1-F1
#
_cell.length_a   1.000
_cell.length_b   1.000
_cell.length_c   1.000
_cell.angle_alpha   90.00
_cell.angle_beta   90.00
_cell.angle_gamma   90.00
#
_symmetry.space_group_name_H-M   'P 1'
#
loop_
_entity.id
_entity.type
_entity.pdbx_description
1 polymer ?
#
loop_
_entity_poly.entity_id
_entity_poly.type
_entity_poly.pdbx_seq_one_letter_code
_entity_poly.pdbx_strand_id
1 'polypeptide(L)'
;TDFGQNGQVNLQEFMPYAYPGGYNPTSPGIVTGSTVVIAGSVTDNYSNKEPSGVIRGYDVNTGKLLWVFDTGAADPNAMPGEGTTFVHNSPNAWAPLAYD
;
A
#
# COMPACT_ATOMS: atom_id res chain seq x y z
N THR A 1 19.45 -10.53 8.07
CA THR A 1 18.76 -10.28 6.78
C THR A 1 18.07 -8.96 6.91
N ASP A 2 18.37 -8.03 6.02
CA ASP A 2 17.85 -6.66 6.09
C ASP A 2 16.42 -6.62 5.55
N PHE A 3 15.56 -5.80 6.18
CA PHE A 3 14.16 -5.63 5.79
C PHE A 3 14.05 -4.70 4.57
N GLY A 4 13.39 -5.14 3.50
CA GLY A 4 13.23 -4.39 2.27
C GLY A 4 14.58 -3.99 1.67
N GLN A 5 14.72 -2.73 1.27
CA GLN A 5 15.97 -2.13 0.83
C GLN A 5 16.54 -1.26 1.95
N ASN A 6 17.62 -1.70 2.59
CA ASN A 6 18.30 -0.97 3.67
C ASN A 6 17.36 -0.58 4.84
N GLY A 7 16.47 -1.49 5.23
CA GLY A 7 15.50 -1.27 6.31
C GLY A 7 14.22 -0.57 5.88
N GLN A 8 13.97 -0.39 4.58
CA GLN A 8 12.85 0.41 4.06
C GLN A 8 12.09 -0.33 2.95
N VAL A 9 10.77 -0.09 2.86
CA VAL A 9 9.92 -0.49 1.74
C VAL A 9 9.40 0.74 1.02
N ASN A 10 9.37 0.72 -0.32
CA ASN A 10 8.88 1.83 -1.10
C ASN A 10 7.35 1.72 -1.29
N LEU A 11 6.59 2.53 -0.56
CA LEU A 11 5.12 2.54 -0.66
C LEU A 11 4.59 3.25 -1.91
N GLN A 12 5.46 3.91 -2.68
CA GLN A 12 5.11 4.51 -3.97
C GLN A 12 5.33 3.56 -5.16
N GLU A 13 5.92 2.38 -4.92
CA GLU A 13 6.09 1.39 -5.98
C GLU A 13 4.72 0.98 -6.54
N PHE A 14 4.63 0.97 -7.88
CA PHE A 14 3.40 0.73 -8.65
C PHE A 14 2.23 1.70 -8.40
N MET A 15 2.44 2.80 -7.67
CA MET A 15 1.40 3.81 -7.47
C MET A 15 1.16 4.62 -8.75
N PRO A 16 -0.11 4.74 -9.21
CA PRO A 16 -0.46 5.71 -10.22
C PRO A 16 -0.37 7.13 -9.63
N TYR A 17 -0.01 8.11 -10.47
CA TYR A 17 -0.02 9.54 -10.10
C TYR A 17 0.66 9.85 -8.75
N ALA A 18 1.77 9.18 -8.44
CA ALA A 18 2.47 9.40 -7.18
C ALA A 18 3.09 10.80 -7.11
N TYR A 19 2.83 11.51 -6.01
CA TYR A 19 3.45 12.81 -5.70
C TYR A 19 3.61 12.98 -4.18
N PRO A 20 4.54 13.84 -3.72
CA PRO A 20 4.73 14.09 -2.28
C PRO A 20 3.44 14.56 -1.60
N GLY A 21 3.02 13.86 -0.55
CA GLY A 21 1.79 14.15 0.18
C GLY A 21 0.51 13.59 -0.46
N GLY A 22 0.60 12.89 -1.60
CA GLY A 22 -0.55 12.22 -2.23
C GLY A 22 -0.99 10.94 -1.52
N TYR A 23 -0.04 10.15 -1.04
CA TYR A 23 -0.26 8.97 -0.19
C TYR A 23 0.41 9.20 1.17
N ASN A 24 -0.36 9.09 2.25
CA ASN A 24 0.06 9.44 3.60
C ASN A 24 -0.24 8.27 4.56
N PRO A 25 0.75 7.43 4.88
CA PRO A 25 0.61 6.37 5.88
C PRO A 25 0.73 6.96 7.29
N THR A 26 -0.23 7.80 7.69
CA THR A 26 -0.20 8.51 8.99
C THR A 26 -0.59 7.62 10.17
N SER A 27 -1.37 6.57 9.92
CA SER A 27 -1.71 5.56 10.91
C SER A 27 -0.58 4.52 11.04
N PRO A 28 -0.35 3.96 12.25
CA PRO A 28 0.60 2.89 12.42
C PRO A 28 0.20 1.66 11.61
N GLY A 29 1.17 1.02 10.98
CA GLY A 29 0.98 -0.30 10.39
C GLY A 29 0.74 -1.37 11.46
N ILE A 30 0.20 -2.51 11.04
CA ILE A 30 0.08 -3.69 11.90
C ILE A 30 1.26 -4.63 11.66
N VAL A 31 1.75 -5.27 12.73
CA VAL A 31 2.68 -6.39 12.64
C VAL A 31 2.01 -7.65 13.20
N THR A 32 1.90 -8.68 12.37
CA THR A 32 1.43 -10.03 12.72
C THR A 32 2.61 -10.98 12.91
N GLY A 33 2.35 -12.27 13.15
CA GLY A 33 3.40 -13.28 13.25
C GLY A 33 4.26 -13.48 11.99
N SER A 34 3.76 -13.10 10.81
CA SER A 34 4.47 -13.28 9.53
C SER A 34 4.48 -12.06 8.61
N THR A 35 3.65 -11.06 8.87
CA THR A 35 3.34 -10.01 7.90
C THR A 35 3.21 -8.64 8.56
N VAL A 36 3.85 -7.64 7.96
CA VAL A 36 3.61 -6.21 8.22
C VAL A 36 2.57 -5.71 7.24
N VAL A 37 1.45 -5.19 7.75
CA VAL A 37 0.35 -4.65 6.95
C VAL A 37 0.38 -3.14 6.99
N ILE A 38 0.42 -2.52 5.81
CA ILE A 38 0.44 -1.07 5.63
C ILE A 38 -0.79 -0.63 4.85
N ALA A 39 -1.48 0.36 5.38
CA ALA A 39 -2.49 1.17 4.70
C ALA A 39 -2.18 2.66 4.96
N GLY A 40 -2.93 3.55 4.33
CA GLY A 40 -2.74 4.99 4.48
C GLY A 40 -3.90 5.76 3.89
N SER A 41 -3.94 7.05 4.17
CA SER A 41 -4.85 7.96 3.48
C SER A 41 -4.29 8.34 2.12
N VAL A 42 -5.17 8.65 1.19
CA VAL A 42 -4.83 9.39 -0.04
C VAL A 42 -5.60 10.70 -0.06
N THR A 43 -5.17 11.65 -0.89
CA THR A 43 -5.88 12.91 -1.08
C THR A 43 -7.12 12.74 -1.97
N ASP A 44 -7.99 11.79 -1.60
CA ASP A 44 -9.09 11.25 -2.42
C ASP A 44 -10.13 12.29 -2.89
N ASN A 45 -10.19 13.46 -2.26
CA ASN A 45 -11.11 14.55 -2.58
C ASN A 45 -10.48 15.70 -3.39
N TYR A 46 -9.20 15.62 -3.72
CA TYR A 46 -8.49 16.69 -4.42
C TYR A 46 -8.66 16.62 -5.94
N SER A 47 -8.57 15.42 -6.53
CA SER A 47 -8.72 15.20 -7.96
C SER A 47 -9.20 13.79 -8.30
N ASN A 48 -9.43 13.52 -9.59
CA ASN A 48 -9.65 12.16 -10.12
C ASN A 48 -8.35 11.50 -10.64
N LYS A 49 -7.19 12.04 -10.27
CA LYS A 49 -5.85 11.52 -10.60
C LYS A 49 -5.01 11.43 -9.33
N GLU A 50 -5.49 10.65 -8.37
CA GLU A 50 -4.86 10.43 -7.07
C GLU A 50 -4.23 9.03 -6.98
N PRO A 51 -3.25 8.83 -6.08
CA PRO A 51 -2.73 7.51 -5.77
C PRO A 51 -3.82 6.51 -5.35
N SER A 52 -3.46 5.23 -5.43
CA SER A 52 -4.31 4.14 -4.96
C SER A 52 -4.40 4.10 -3.43
N GLY A 53 -5.57 3.77 -2.90
CA GLY A 53 -5.80 3.43 -1.49
C GLY A 53 -5.37 2.01 -1.11
N VAL A 54 -4.67 1.29 -1.99
CA VAL A 54 -4.24 -0.10 -1.83
C VAL A 54 -3.61 -0.39 -0.46
N ILE A 55 -4.07 -1.48 0.15
CA ILE A 55 -3.50 -2.07 1.36
C ILE A 55 -2.46 -3.12 0.95
N ARG A 56 -1.31 -3.14 1.62
CA ARG A 56 -0.19 -4.01 1.26
C ARG A 56 0.27 -4.85 2.45
N GLY A 57 0.55 -6.12 2.19
CA GLY A 57 1.18 -7.02 3.15
C GLY A 57 2.61 -7.35 2.75
N TYR A 58 3.55 -7.12 3.66
CA TYR A 58 4.97 -7.42 3.49
C TYR A 58 5.41 -8.52 4.43
N ASP A 59 6.30 -9.41 3.98
CA ASP A 59 6.94 -10.40 4.84
C ASP A 59 7.68 -9.70 5.99
N VAL A 60 7.44 -10.13 7.23
CA VAL A 60 7.95 -9.44 8.43
C VAL A 60 9.47 -9.49 8.55
N ASN A 61 10.13 -10.49 7.97
CA ASN A 61 11.57 -10.68 8.11
C ASN A 61 12.34 -10.02 6.95
N THR A 62 11.75 -10.01 5.75
CA THR A 62 12.42 -9.63 4.51
C THR A 62 11.89 -8.36 3.89
N GLY A 63 10.70 -7.88 4.27
CA GLY A 63 10.04 -6.74 3.63
C GLY A 63 9.57 -7.02 2.20
N LYS A 64 9.57 -8.28 1.75
CA LYS A 64 9.06 -8.66 0.43
C LYS A 64 7.54 -8.47 0.38
N LEU A 65 7.02 -7.84 -0.67
CA LEU A 65 5.58 -7.75 -0.90
C LEU A 65 4.99 -9.16 -1.10
N LEU A 66 4.05 -9.54 -0.24
CA LEU A 66 3.39 -10.85 -0.24
C LEU A 66 2.02 -10.79 -0.92
N TRP A 67 1.27 -9.74 -0.64
CA TRP A 67 -0.09 -9.56 -1.15
C TRP A 67 -0.47 -8.08 -1.18
N VAL A 68 -1.51 -7.80 -1.97
CA VAL A 68 -2.15 -6.49 -2.08
C VAL A 68 -3.66 -6.65 -1.95
N PHE A 69 -4.31 -5.58 -1.54
CA PHE A 69 -5.76 -5.44 -1.60
C PHE A 69 -6.09 -4.04 -2.11
N ASP A 70 -6.35 -3.93 -3.41
CA ASP A 70 -6.73 -2.70 -4.10
C ASP A 70 -8.22 -2.75 -4.45
N THR A 71 -9.03 -2.07 -3.65
CA THR A 71 -10.50 -2.10 -3.77
C THR A 71 -11.03 -1.49 -5.07
N GLY A 72 -10.22 -0.71 -5.79
CA GLY A 72 -10.59 -0.16 -7.09
C GLY A 72 -10.36 -1.14 -8.25
N ALA A 73 -9.61 -2.22 -8.04
CA ALA A 73 -9.29 -3.20 -9.07
C ALA A 73 -10.43 -4.22 -9.28
N ALA A 74 -10.54 -4.73 -10.51
CA ALA A 74 -11.48 -5.80 -10.83
C ALA A 74 -11.16 -7.10 -10.08
N ASP A 75 -9.86 -7.39 -9.92
CA ASP A 75 -9.33 -8.36 -8.97
C ASP A 75 -8.53 -7.60 -7.90
N PRO A 76 -9.09 -7.39 -6.70
CA PRO A 76 -8.41 -6.65 -5.64
C PRO A 76 -7.09 -7.25 -5.19
N ASN A 77 -6.85 -8.54 -5.43
CA ASN A 77 -5.65 -9.24 -4.99
C ASN A 77 -4.63 -9.45 -6.12
N ALA A 78 -4.88 -8.90 -7.31
CA ALA A 78 -3.95 -8.96 -8.43
C ALA A 78 -2.62 -8.28 -8.05
N MET A 79 -1.56 -9.09 -7.95
CA MET A 79 -0.22 -8.60 -7.67
C MET A 79 0.30 -7.75 -8.83
N PRO A 80 0.93 -6.59 -8.56
CA PRO A 80 1.51 -5.78 -9.61
C PRO A 80 2.71 -6.51 -10.24
N GLY A 81 2.81 -6.41 -11.57
CA GLY A 81 3.96 -6.83 -12.37
C GLY A 81 4.57 -5.68 -13.17
N GLU A 82 5.52 -6.03 -14.03
CA GLU A 82 6.20 -5.07 -14.90
C GLU A 82 5.20 -4.34 -15.82
N GLY A 83 5.25 -3.01 -15.81
CA GLY A 83 4.35 -2.17 -16.61
C GLY A 83 2.90 -2.04 -16.08
N THR A 84 2.59 -2.59 -14.91
CA THR A 84 1.26 -2.45 -14.28
C THR A 84 1.30 -1.47 -13.10
N THR A 85 0.15 -0.86 -12.80
CA THR A 85 -0.03 0.00 -11.63
C THR A 85 -1.31 -0.39 -10.91
N PHE A 86 -1.40 0.01 -9.64
CA PHE A 86 -2.66 0.00 -8.91
C PHE A 86 -3.69 0.95 -9.55
N VAL A 87 -4.95 0.82 -9.15
CA VAL A 87 -6.05 1.67 -9.61
C VAL A 87 -6.02 3.00 -8.87
N HIS A 88 -6.02 4.09 -9.63
CA HIS A 88 -6.04 5.45 -9.08
C HIS A 88 -7.36 5.72 -8.35
N ASN A 89 -7.33 6.59 -7.34
CA ASN A 89 -8.52 6.96 -6.56
C ASN A 89 -9.27 5.76 -5.94
N SER A 90 -8.61 4.63 -5.69
CA SER A 90 -9.28 3.52 -5.00
C SER A 90 -9.55 3.86 -3.54
N PRO A 91 -10.66 3.36 -2.95
CA PRO A 91 -10.95 3.52 -1.54
C PRO A 91 -9.77 3.13 -0.65
N ASN A 92 -9.49 3.98 0.35
CA ASN A 92 -8.35 3.85 1.25
C ASN A 92 -8.78 3.49 2.69
N ALA A 93 -7.82 3.02 3.48
CA ALA A 93 -8.00 2.80 4.92
C ALA A 93 -7.01 3.69 5.69
N TRP A 94 -7.53 4.77 6.26
CA TRP A 94 -6.74 5.80 6.95
C TRP A 94 -6.76 5.66 8.48
N ALA A 95 -7.79 5.03 9.04
CA ALA A 95 -7.88 4.80 10.48
C ALA A 95 -6.93 3.67 10.93
N PRO A 96 -6.53 3.62 12.22
CA PRO A 96 -5.75 2.52 12.74
C PRO A 96 -6.42 1.17 12.46
N LEU A 97 -5.64 0.23 11.92
CA LEU A 97 -6.08 -1.13 11.67
C LEU A 97 -5.93 -1.96 12.97
N ALA A 98 -6.69 -3.05 13.09
CA ALA A 98 -6.49 -4.08 14.13
C ALA A 98 -6.39 -5.50 13.52
N TYR A 99 -5.73 -6.41 14.24
CA TYR A 99 -5.69 -7.84 13.94
C TYR A 99 -5.84 -8.66 15.23
N ASP A 100 -6.20 -9.93 15.08
CA ASP A 100 -6.23 -10.97 16.11
C ASP A 100 -5.41 -12.18 15.63
#